data_AF-A0A5C1I0U5-F1
#
_entry.id   AF-A0A5C1I0U5-F1
#
_cell.length_a   1.000
_cell.length_b   1.000
_cell.length_c   1.000
_cell.angle_alpha   90.00
_cell.angle_beta   90.00
_cell.angle_gamma   90.00
#
_symmetry.space_group_name_H-M   'P 1'
#
loop_
_entity.id
_entity.type
_entity.pdbx_description
1 polymer ?
#
loop_
_entity_poly.entity_id
_entity_poly.type
_entity_poly.pdbx_seq_one_letter_code
_entity_poly.pdbx_strand_id
1 'polypeptide(L)'
;MKHISIADQLLIFSRYIGQQVVIISLLNNSDVNIGTLIGVKHNAIAVNIDDVIRWIPLYDNFKLCEIKLLLKPLKKLTPEVVSAANDLPVKAFITPYYQQQGYDMPVFIEPGHPCNCKYVQEIELADYRSPTEIFRQNALLHAFESA
;
A
#
# COMPACT_ATOMS: atom_id res chain seq x y z
N MET A 1 -6.43 -9.58 14.13
CA MET A 1 -7.13 -8.40 13.58
C MET A 1 -8.21 -8.88 12.61
N LYS A 2 -9.36 -8.18 12.49
CA LYS A 2 -10.39 -8.54 11.50
C LYS A 2 -9.81 -8.41 10.09
N HIS A 3 -9.96 -9.47 9.28
CA HIS A 3 -9.65 -9.45 7.86
C HIS A 3 -10.48 -8.36 7.18
N ILE A 4 -9.85 -7.53 6.35
CA ILE A 4 -10.56 -6.47 5.62
C ILE A 4 -11.15 -7.09 4.34
N SER A 5 -12.39 -6.73 3.99
CA SER A 5 -13.06 -7.32 2.82
C SER A 5 -12.37 -6.90 1.51
N ILE A 6 -12.54 -7.67 0.43
CA ILE A 6 -12.08 -7.26 -0.91
C ILE A 6 -12.61 -5.87 -1.27
N ALA A 7 -13.88 -5.58 -0.99
CA ALA A 7 -14.49 -4.28 -1.30
C ALA A 7 -13.73 -3.14 -0.60
N ASP A 8 -13.36 -3.33 0.66
CA ASP A 8 -12.57 -2.35 1.42
C ASP A 8 -11.15 -2.22 0.89
N GLN A 9 -10.50 -3.34 0.55
CA GLN A 9 -9.17 -3.34 -0.08
C GLN A 9 -9.19 -2.55 -1.39
N LEU A 10 -10.17 -2.82 -2.25
CA LEU A 10 -10.33 -2.14 -3.53
C LEU A 10 -10.60 -0.65 -3.34
N LEU A 11 -11.43 -0.28 -2.35
CA LEU A 11 -11.68 1.11 -2.02
C LEU A 11 -10.39 1.82 -1.61
N ILE A 12 -9.56 1.16 -0.79
CA ILE A 12 -8.26 1.71 -0.39
C ILE A 12 -7.33 1.82 -1.59
N PHE A 13 -7.10 0.73 -2.35
CA PHE A 13 -6.24 0.74 -3.53
C PHE A 13 -6.65 1.80 -4.56
N SER A 14 -7.96 2.03 -4.77
CA SER A 14 -8.45 3.05 -5.71
C SER A 14 -7.94 4.47 -5.42
N ARG A 15 -7.59 4.76 -4.16
CA ARG A 15 -7.05 6.06 -3.72
C ARG A 15 -5.56 6.22 -4.01
N TYR A 16 -4.87 5.15 -4.36
CA TYR A 16 -3.43 5.10 -4.58
C TYR A 16 -3.08 4.72 -6.03
N ILE A 17 -4.00 4.89 -6.99
CA ILE A 17 -3.69 4.74 -8.42
C ILE A 17 -2.52 5.68 -8.78
N GLY A 18 -1.53 5.16 -9.48
CA GLY A 18 -0.25 5.79 -9.78
C GLY A 18 0.88 5.43 -8.80
N GLN A 19 0.55 4.88 -7.63
CA GLN A 19 1.55 4.46 -6.64
C GLN A 19 2.17 3.11 -7.00
N GLN A 20 3.42 2.89 -6.58
CA GLN A 20 4.05 1.58 -6.70
C GLN A 20 3.43 0.58 -5.73
N VAL A 21 3.36 -0.68 -6.17
CA VAL A 21 2.96 -1.82 -5.37
C VAL A 21 4.01 -2.92 -5.48
N VAL A 22 4.22 -3.63 -4.38
CA VAL A 22 4.95 -4.89 -4.37
C VAL A 22 3.95 -6.04 -4.36
N ILE A 23 4.25 -7.05 -5.18
CA ILE A 23 3.47 -8.26 -5.35
C ILE A 23 4.40 -9.42 -5.01
N ILE A 24 4.05 -10.15 -3.97
CA ILE A 24 4.80 -11.31 -3.49
C ILE A 24 3.97 -12.55 -3.82
N SER A 25 4.49 -13.41 -4.68
CA SER A 25 3.82 -14.66 -5.06
C SER A 25 3.87 -15.66 -3.92
N LEU A 26 2.72 -16.10 -3.41
CA LEU A 26 2.67 -17.13 -2.35
C LEU A 26 2.80 -18.56 -2.92
N LEU A 27 2.86 -18.70 -4.25
CA LEU A 27 2.94 -20.00 -4.93
C LEU A 27 4.36 -20.37 -5.39
N ASN A 28 5.22 -19.38 -5.66
CA ASN A 28 6.54 -19.59 -6.28
C ASN A 28 7.64 -18.99 -5.40
N ASN A 29 8.03 -19.69 -4.32
CA ASN A 29 9.14 -19.29 -3.43
C ASN A 29 9.14 -17.82 -2.98
N SER A 30 7.99 -17.15 -2.88
CA SER A 30 7.91 -15.72 -2.56
C SER A 30 8.51 -14.79 -3.61
N ASP A 31 8.49 -15.16 -4.91
CA ASP A 31 8.91 -14.29 -6.01
C ASP A 31 8.30 -12.89 -5.89
N VAL A 32 9.17 -11.88 -5.91
CA VAL A 32 8.79 -10.49 -5.71
C VAL A 32 8.80 -9.74 -7.03
N ASN A 33 7.68 -9.12 -7.35
CA ASN A 33 7.55 -8.18 -8.47
C ASN A 33 7.12 -6.82 -7.94
N ILE A 34 7.60 -5.76 -8.59
CA ILE A 34 7.21 -4.39 -8.28
C ILE A 34 6.63 -3.78 -9.54
N GLY A 35 5.51 -3.08 -9.41
CA GLY A 35 4.87 -2.39 -10.52
C GLY A 35 4.10 -1.18 -10.06
N THR A 36 3.42 -0.53 -11.00
CA THR A 36 2.59 0.65 -10.72
C THR A 36 1.12 0.26 -10.73
N LEU A 37 0.39 0.58 -9.68
CA LEU A 37 -1.07 0.41 -9.62
C LEU A 37 -1.72 1.38 -10.61
N ILE A 38 -2.42 0.86 -11.62
CA ILE A 38 -3.03 1.68 -12.68
C ILE A 38 -4.56 1.65 -12.68
N GLY A 39 -5.17 0.77 -11.90
CA GLY A 39 -6.63 0.70 -11.81
C GLY A 39 -7.13 -0.37 -10.87
N VAL A 40 -8.45 -0.36 -10.65
CA VAL A 40 -9.17 -1.36 -9.86
C VAL A 40 -10.46 -1.74 -10.59
N LYS A 41 -10.94 -2.96 -10.36
CA LYS A 41 -12.28 -3.44 -10.74
C LYS A 41 -12.86 -4.26 -9.58
N HIS A 42 -14.10 -4.72 -9.74
CA HIS A 42 -14.90 -5.36 -8.68
C HIS A 42 -14.23 -6.51 -7.90
N ASN A 43 -13.17 -7.14 -8.41
CA ASN A 43 -12.47 -8.25 -7.76
C ASN A 43 -10.96 -8.28 -8.03
N ALA A 44 -10.37 -7.21 -8.54
CA ALA A 44 -8.96 -7.22 -8.94
C ALA A 44 -8.38 -5.82 -9.03
N ILE A 45 -7.05 -5.75 -8.92
CA ILE A 45 -6.28 -4.55 -9.24
C ILE A 45 -5.55 -4.73 -10.58
N ALA A 46 -5.32 -3.64 -11.29
CA ALA A 46 -4.47 -3.61 -12.47
C ALA A 46 -3.12 -3.01 -12.10
N VAL A 47 -2.05 -3.74 -12.39
CA VAL A 47 -0.67 -3.31 -12.14
C VAL A 47 0.10 -3.34 -13.46
N ASN A 48 0.78 -2.25 -13.78
CA ASN A 48 1.76 -2.22 -14.87
C ASN A 48 3.12 -2.73 -14.33
N ILE A 49 3.62 -3.82 -14.90
CA ILE A 49 4.93 -4.41 -14.57
C ILE A 49 5.68 -4.55 -15.89
N ASP A 50 6.81 -3.86 -16.03
CA ASP A 50 7.64 -3.88 -17.25
C ASP A 50 6.83 -3.63 -18.54
N ASP A 51 6.00 -2.59 -18.53
CA ASP A 51 5.09 -2.19 -19.62
C ASP A 51 3.98 -3.21 -19.97
N VAL A 52 3.80 -4.24 -19.14
CA VAL A 52 2.71 -5.21 -19.26
C VAL A 52 1.67 -4.97 -18.17
N ILE A 53 0.43 -4.72 -18.59
CA ILE A 53 -0.71 -4.61 -17.69
C ILE A 53 -1.14 -6.00 -17.23
N ARG A 54 -1.10 -6.23 -15.92
CA ARG A 54 -1.56 -7.46 -15.27
C ARG A 54 -2.72 -7.19 -14.35
N TRP A 55 -3.78 -7.99 -14.48
CA TRP A 55 -4.90 -7.97 -13.54
C TRP A 55 -4.65 -9.02 -12.45
N ILE A 56 -4.52 -8.57 -11.21
CA ILE A 56 -4.23 -9.43 -10.06
C ILE A 56 -5.54 -9.60 -9.27
N PRO A 57 -6.11 -10.81 -9.23
CA PRO A 57 -7.35 -11.06 -8.53
C PRO A 57 -7.15 -11.00 -7.02
N LEU A 58 -8.15 -10.46 -6.32
CA LEU A 58 -8.25 -10.45 -4.87
C LEU A 58 -9.33 -11.45 -4.43
N TYR A 59 -9.08 -12.15 -3.33
CA TYR A 59 -10.04 -13.09 -2.76
C TYR A 59 -10.10 -12.93 -1.23
N ASP A 60 -11.28 -13.09 -0.64
CA ASP A 60 -11.48 -12.97 0.81
C ASP A 60 -10.93 -14.19 1.56
N ASN A 61 -10.96 -15.36 0.93
CA ASN A 61 -10.79 -16.66 1.61
C ASN A 61 -9.48 -17.38 1.30
N PHE A 62 -8.72 -16.94 0.29
CA PHE A 62 -7.41 -17.50 -0.04
C PHE A 62 -6.54 -16.43 -0.68
N LYS A 63 -5.22 -16.47 -0.48
CA LYS A 63 -4.30 -15.49 -1.08
C LYS A 63 -3.35 -16.23 -2.03
N LEU A 64 -3.34 -15.82 -3.30
CA LEU A 64 -2.34 -16.29 -4.28
C LEU A 64 -1.10 -15.40 -4.29
N CYS A 65 -1.32 -14.11 -4.01
CA CYS A 65 -0.26 -13.13 -3.86
C CYS A 65 -0.55 -12.28 -2.62
N GLU A 66 0.51 -11.84 -1.96
CA GLU A 66 0.45 -10.70 -1.06
C GLU A 66 0.73 -9.43 -1.86
N ILE A 67 -0.10 -8.40 -1.67
CA ILE A 67 0.03 -7.14 -2.40
C ILE A 67 0.10 -6.02 -1.37
N LYS A 68 1.15 -5.20 -1.45
CA LYS A 68 1.33 -4.04 -0.57
C LYS A 68 1.62 -2.79 -1.39
N LEU A 69 1.02 -1.68 -1.00
CA LEU A 69 1.39 -0.35 -1.48
C LEU A 69 2.79 -0.02 -0.99
N LEU A 70 3.69 0.33 -1.91
CA LEU A 70 5.00 0.85 -1.56
C LEU A 70 4.84 2.31 -1.18
N LEU A 71 4.66 2.56 0.10
CA LEU A 71 4.43 3.88 0.65
C LEU A 71 5.73 4.44 1.20
N LYS A 72 5.89 5.76 1.13
CA LYS A 72 7.09 6.40 1.67
C LYS A 72 7.01 6.35 3.21
N PRO A 73 8.09 5.95 3.92
CA PRO A 73 8.06 5.87 5.37
C PRO A 73 7.64 7.20 6.00
N LEU A 74 6.76 7.12 7.01
CA LEU A 74 6.36 8.22 7.89
C LEU A 74 7.54 8.93 8.60
N LYS A 75 8.78 8.47 8.40
CA LYS A 75 10.03 9.07 8.91
C LYS A 75 10.38 10.47 8.36
N LYS A 76 9.50 11.10 7.58
CA LYS A 76 9.67 12.48 7.10
C LYS A 76 8.73 13.49 7.76
N LEU A 77 7.97 13.12 8.79
CA LEU A 77 7.17 14.09 9.54
C LEU A 77 8.13 14.91 10.41
N THR A 78 8.70 15.98 9.86
CA THR A 78 9.54 16.87 10.66
C THR A 78 8.65 17.75 11.55
N PRO A 79 9.18 18.25 12.68
CA PRO A 79 8.45 19.22 13.49
C PRO A 79 7.97 20.43 12.67
N GLU A 80 8.71 20.84 11.63
CA GLU A 80 8.28 21.94 10.74
C GLU A 80 7.02 21.60 9.95
N VAL A 81 6.90 20.38 9.43
CA VAL A 81 5.72 19.96 8.66
C VAL A 81 4.49 19.90 9.56
N VAL A 82 4.66 19.42 10.79
CA VAL A 82 3.58 19.39 11.79
C VAL A 82 3.13 20.81 12.15
N SER A 83 4.09 21.73 12.37
CA SER A 83 3.78 23.14 12.63
C SER A 83 2.98 23.75 11.49
N ALA A 84 3.47 23.59 10.25
CA ALA A 84 2.82 24.14 9.06
C ALA A 84 1.41 23.56 8.82
N ALA A 85 1.18 22.27 9.14
CA ALA A 85 -0.15 21.67 9.09
C ALA A 85 -1.10 22.26 10.15
N ASN A 86 -0.59 22.55 11.36
CA ASN A 86 -1.38 23.13 12.45
C ASN A 86 -1.70 24.62 12.22
N ASP A 87 -0.90 25.32 11.43
CA ASP A 87 -1.11 26.71 11.04
C ASP A 87 -2.11 26.85 9.87
N LEU A 88 -2.63 25.74 9.33
CA LEU A 88 -3.64 25.79 8.27
C LEU A 88 -4.98 26.33 8.77
N PRO A 89 -5.63 27.21 8.00
CA PRO A 89 -6.82 27.94 8.45
C PRO A 89 -8.07 27.06 8.69
N VAL A 90 -8.09 25.84 8.14
CA VAL A 90 -9.21 24.89 8.33
C VAL A 90 -8.66 23.47 8.44
N LYS A 91 -9.18 22.70 9.40
CA LYS A 91 -8.81 21.28 9.60
C LYS A 91 -8.99 20.40 8.36
N ALA A 92 -9.92 20.76 7.46
CA ALA A 92 -10.15 20.08 6.19
C ALA A 92 -8.95 20.15 5.23
N PHE A 93 -8.04 21.13 5.40
CA PHE A 93 -6.84 21.27 4.58
C PHE A 93 -5.63 20.48 5.10
N ILE A 94 -5.66 20.03 6.35
CA ILE A 94 -4.58 19.24 6.96
C ILE A 94 -4.35 17.95 6.17
N THR A 95 -5.43 17.30 5.78
CA THR A 95 -5.43 16.07 4.99
C THR A 95 -4.84 16.25 3.58
N PRO A 96 -5.35 17.19 2.74
CA PRO A 96 -4.72 17.53 1.47
C PRO A 96 -3.27 18.00 1.60
N TYR A 97 -2.93 18.75 2.64
CA TYR A 97 -1.57 19.22 2.88
C TYR A 97 -0.62 18.05 3.12
N TYR A 98 -0.97 17.14 4.02
CA TYR A 98 -0.17 15.94 4.25
C TYR A 98 -0.06 15.11 2.96
N GLN A 99 -1.15 14.94 2.21
CA GLN A 99 -1.11 14.25 0.91
C GLN A 99 -0.18 14.94 -0.11
N GLN A 100 -0.22 16.28 -0.20
CA GLN A 100 0.65 17.07 -1.08
C GLN A 100 2.12 16.96 -0.71
N GLN A 101 2.43 16.87 0.58
CA GLN A 101 3.79 16.65 1.08
C GLN A 101 4.22 15.16 0.98
N GLY A 102 3.34 14.29 0.46
CA GLY A 102 3.62 12.88 0.21
C GLY A 102 3.45 11.98 1.44
N TYR A 103 2.61 12.38 2.40
CA TYR A 103 2.25 11.58 3.58
C TYR A 103 0.96 10.79 3.38
N ASP A 104 0.93 9.59 3.96
CA ASP A 104 -0.23 8.71 3.92
C ASP A 104 -1.23 9.05 5.02
N MET A 105 -2.41 9.49 4.60
CA MET A 105 -3.54 9.78 5.48
C MET A 105 -4.19 8.50 6.05
N PRO A 106 -4.84 8.57 7.23
CA PRO A 106 -5.63 7.47 7.73
C PRO A 106 -6.79 7.10 6.80
N VAL A 107 -7.07 5.81 6.75
CA VAL A 107 -8.12 5.18 5.95
C VAL A 107 -9.49 5.48 6.55
N PHE A 108 -10.42 5.88 5.69
CA PHE A 108 -11.85 5.94 6.00
C PHE A 108 -12.61 5.06 5.00
N ILE A 109 -13.38 4.08 5.48
CA ILE A 109 -14.14 3.14 4.66
C ILE A 109 -15.62 3.54 4.67
N GLU A 110 -16.29 3.39 5.81
CA GLU A 110 -17.70 3.74 6.00
C GLU A 110 -17.97 4.15 7.46
N PRO A 111 -19.04 4.90 7.79
CA PRO A 111 -19.34 5.27 9.17
C PRO A 111 -19.40 4.07 10.12
N GLY A 112 -18.67 4.14 11.25
CA GLY A 112 -18.63 3.07 12.26
C GLY A 112 -17.69 1.89 11.94
N HIS A 113 -17.02 1.89 10.79
CA HIS A 113 -16.11 0.81 10.42
C HIS A 113 -14.88 0.72 11.37
N PRO A 114 -14.51 -0.48 11.87
CA PRO A 114 -13.44 -0.64 12.86
C PRO A 114 -12.02 -0.34 12.34
N CYS A 115 -11.85 -0.24 11.03
CA CYS A 115 -10.58 0.15 10.40
C CYS A 115 -10.50 1.63 10.03
N ASN A 116 -11.55 2.42 10.32
CA ASN A 116 -11.46 3.86 10.14
C ASN A 116 -10.38 4.47 11.03
N CYS A 117 -9.82 5.58 10.56
CA CYS A 117 -8.76 6.34 11.24
C CYS A 117 -7.44 5.58 11.39
N LYS A 118 -7.31 4.38 10.81
CA LYS A 118 -6.06 3.62 10.79
C LYS A 118 -5.23 3.95 9.56
N TYR A 119 -3.91 3.99 9.69
CA TYR A 119 -3.00 4.06 8.55
C TYR A 119 -3.08 2.78 7.71
N VAL A 120 -2.73 2.89 6.43
CA VAL A 120 -2.66 1.74 5.51
C VAL A 120 -1.71 0.66 6.05
N GLN A 121 -0.66 1.06 6.77
CA GLN A 121 0.23 0.14 7.50
C GLN A 121 -0.49 -0.70 8.54
N GLU A 122 -1.34 -0.06 9.34
CA GLU A 122 -2.01 -0.66 10.49
C GLU A 122 -3.11 -1.65 10.06
N ILE A 123 -3.39 -1.71 8.76
CA ILE A 123 -4.29 -2.68 8.13
C ILE A 123 -3.55 -3.61 7.16
N GLU A 124 -2.22 -3.68 7.26
CA GLU A 124 -1.35 -4.63 6.53
C GLU A 124 -1.36 -4.47 4.99
N LEU A 125 -1.71 -3.29 4.48
CA LEU A 125 -1.73 -3.00 3.03
C LEU A 125 -0.57 -2.14 2.55
N ALA A 126 0.35 -1.75 3.44
CA ALA A 126 1.52 -0.94 3.08
C ALA A 126 2.83 -1.67 3.39
N ASP A 127 3.83 -1.40 2.56
CA ASP A 127 5.24 -1.69 2.80
C ASP A 127 6.03 -0.39 2.68
N TYR A 128 6.95 -0.16 3.61
CA TYR A 128 7.73 1.07 3.70
C TYR A 128 9.19 0.88 3.31
N ARG A 129 9.57 -0.35 2.96
CA ARG A 129 10.87 -0.64 2.37
C ARG A 129 10.92 -0.07 0.96
N SER A 130 12.08 0.44 0.58
CA SER A 130 12.36 0.79 -0.81
C SER A 130 12.41 -0.47 -1.69
N PRO A 131 12.18 -0.34 -3.02
CA PRO A 131 12.35 -1.45 -3.95
C PRO A 131 13.69 -2.18 -3.79
N THR A 132 14.79 -1.43 -3.62
CA THR A 132 16.13 -2.00 -3.43
C THR A 132 16.25 -2.83 -2.15
N GLU A 133 15.67 -2.37 -1.05
CA GLU A 133 15.65 -3.13 0.22
C GLU A 133 14.85 -4.44 0.08
N ILE A 134 13.71 -4.37 -0.61
CA ILE A 134 12.86 -5.52 -0.88
C ILE A 134 13.61 -6.56 -1.73
N PHE A 135 14.20 -6.15 -2.85
CA PHE A 135 14.94 -7.07 -3.71
C PHE A 135 16.15 -7.67 -3.01
N ARG A 136 16.89 -6.88 -2.22
CA ARG A 136 18.04 -7.38 -1.45
C ARG A 136 17.62 -8.44 -0.44
N GLN A 137 16.52 -8.21 0.27
CA GLN A 137 16.01 -9.17 1.24
C GLN A 137 15.54 -10.45 0.57
N ASN A 138 14.87 -10.34 -0.58
CA ASN A 138 14.42 -11.50 -1.35
C ASN A 138 15.61 -12.33 -1.88
N ALA A 139 16.64 -11.67 -2.41
CA ALA A 139 17.85 -12.34 -2.89
C ALA A 139 18.58 -13.10 -1.76
N LEU A 140 18.64 -12.53 -0.56
CA LEU A 140 19.22 -13.21 0.61
C LEU A 140 18.41 -14.45 1.00
N LEU A 141 17.08 -14.37 1.02
CA LEU A 141 16.21 -15.51 1.34
C LEU A 141 16.46 -16.69 0.39
N HIS A 142 16.46 -16.43 -0.91
CA HIS A 142 16.74 -17.48 -1.90
C HIS A 142 18.16 -18.05 -1.81
N ALA A 143 19.15 -17.22 -1.46
CA ALA A 143 20.52 -17.68 -1.24
C ALA A 143 20.62 -18.64 -0.04
N PHE A 144 19.83 -18.41 1.03
CA PHE A 144 19.74 -19.31 2.17
C PHE A 144 18.97 -20.61 1.85
N GLU A 145 17.91 -20.54 1.05
CA GLU A 145 17.14 -21.73 0.65
C GLU A 145 17.90 -22.66 -0.30
N SER A 146 18.94 -22.15 -0.96
CA SER A 146 19.76 -22.89 -1.93
C SER A 146 21.04 -23.50 -1.34
N ALA A 147 21.30 -23.31 -0.04
CA ALA A 147 22.51 -23.77 0.67
C ALA A 147 22.23 -24.98 1.56
#